data_AF-A0AAD1D456-F1
#
_entry.id   AF-A0AAD1D456-F1
#
_cell.length_a   1.000
_cell.length_b   1.000
_cell.length_c   1.000
_cell.angle_alpha   90.00
_cell.angle_beta   90.00
_cell.angle_gamma   90.00
#
_symmetry.space_group_name_H-M   'P 1'
#
loop_
_entity.id
_entity.type
_entity.pdbx_description
1 polymer ?
#
loop_
_entity_poly.entity_id
_entity_poly.type
_entity_poly.pdbx_seq_one_letter_code
_entity_poly.pdbx_strand_id
1 'polypeptide(L)'
;MKRVDGLAYEALAEMLSTAAPPVDRRRASAWARFLMSLLHRHPARIALLRQAVELNMDETVESVRQQYPSLRGKDDPESFEEYIANSRGRLQDGVLALLLTRIVDSEKVGNALLAMTWAVGAAQRTRFRFLTSDRPLMTSNGLGHRESLLVLPISPQSYFIAARRTETIETFRLNKPDDVIAGVNHAICLQAEEFVIGHDEAQKRFVDNRLGGSPLHPVVRDSRGSIFWENPHKFDPWIP
;
A
#
# COMPACT_ATOMS: atom_id res chain seq x y z
N MET A 1 -11.63 14.75 3.57
CA MET A 1 -10.42 13.96 3.90
C MET A 1 -10.10 13.89 5.40
N LYS A 2 -10.15 14.98 6.19
CA LYS A 2 -9.81 14.99 7.64
C LYS A 2 -10.46 13.91 8.53
N ARG A 3 -11.67 13.44 8.25
CA ARG A 3 -12.37 12.43 9.07
C ARG A 3 -11.91 10.99 8.84
N VAL A 4 -11.39 10.67 7.65
CA VAL A 4 -11.01 9.29 7.28
C VAL A 4 -9.65 8.93 7.89
N ASP A 5 -8.69 9.85 7.85
CA ASP A 5 -7.38 9.66 8.49
C ASP A 5 -7.49 9.62 10.01
N GLY A 6 -8.47 10.33 10.60
CA GLY A 6 -8.71 10.34 12.04
C GLY A 6 -8.98 8.95 12.62
N LEU A 7 -9.88 8.16 12.01
CA LEU A 7 -10.20 6.83 12.51
C LEU A 7 -9.08 5.81 12.27
N ALA A 8 -8.34 5.93 11.16
CA ALA A 8 -7.16 5.08 10.93
C ALA A 8 -6.03 5.42 11.91
N TYR A 9 -5.87 6.70 12.27
CA TYR A 9 -4.95 7.13 13.32
C TYR A 9 -5.38 6.62 14.71
N GLU A 10 -6.66 6.68 15.05
CA GLU A 10 -7.17 6.09 16.29
C GLU A 10 -6.93 4.57 16.33
N ALA A 11 -7.14 3.87 15.21
CA ALA A 11 -6.82 2.45 15.10
C ALA A 11 -5.33 2.19 15.35
N LEU A 12 -4.44 3.01 14.76
CA LEU A 12 -2.99 2.92 14.99
C LEU A 12 -2.64 3.15 16.46
N ALA A 13 -3.17 4.20 17.07
CA ALA A 13 -2.94 4.51 18.48
C ALA A 13 -3.41 3.37 19.39
N GLU A 14 -4.58 2.81 19.13
CA GLU A 14 -5.10 1.64 19.83
C GLU A 14 -4.13 0.46 19.70
N MET A 15 -3.75 0.08 18.47
CA MET A 15 -2.83 -1.03 18.22
C MET A 15 -1.47 -0.89 18.92
N LEU A 16 -0.91 0.32 18.93
CA LEU A 16 0.36 0.59 19.62
C LEU A 16 0.23 0.52 21.15
N SER A 17 -0.92 0.92 21.69
CA SER A 17 -1.17 0.91 23.14
C SER A 17 -1.52 -0.48 23.69
N THR A 18 -2.26 -1.30 22.92
CA THR A 18 -2.78 -2.59 23.37
C THR A 18 -1.97 -3.77 22.85
N ALA A 19 -1.10 -3.56 21.85
CA ALA A 19 -0.44 -4.62 21.09
C ALA A 19 -1.44 -5.63 20.50
N ALA A 20 -2.65 -5.18 20.14
CA ALA A 20 -3.71 -6.00 19.56
C ALA A 20 -4.43 -5.24 18.43
N PRO A 21 -5.07 -5.95 17.47
CA PRO A 21 -5.88 -5.31 16.43
C PRO A 21 -7.02 -4.45 17.03
N PRO A 22 -7.54 -3.46 16.28
CA PRO A 22 -8.64 -2.63 16.75
C PRO A 22 -9.90 -3.46 17.03
N VAL A 23 -10.51 -3.26 18.20
CA VAL A 23 -11.72 -3.99 18.61
C VAL A 23 -12.96 -3.45 17.89
N ASP A 24 -13.00 -2.14 17.68
CA ASP A 24 -14.12 -1.48 17.01
C ASP A 24 -14.11 -1.69 15.48
N ARG A 25 -15.27 -2.04 14.93
CA ARG A 25 -15.42 -2.33 13.50
C ARG A 25 -15.21 -1.10 12.61
N ARG A 26 -15.53 0.11 13.08
CA ARG A 26 -15.31 1.34 12.29
C ARG A 26 -13.83 1.64 12.18
N ARG A 27 -13.08 1.49 13.28
CA ARG A 27 -11.61 1.59 13.29
C ARG A 27 -10.95 0.53 12.42
N ALA A 28 -11.40 -0.72 12.51
CA ALA A 28 -10.90 -1.79 11.63
C ALA A 28 -11.16 -1.49 10.15
N SER A 29 -12.37 -1.02 9.80
CA SER A 29 -12.70 -0.62 8.42
C SER A 29 -11.86 0.56 7.93
N ALA A 30 -11.66 1.59 8.77
CA ALA A 30 -10.80 2.71 8.45
C ALA A 30 -9.33 2.27 8.26
N TRP A 31 -8.84 1.35 9.09
CA TRP A 31 -7.51 0.76 8.94
C TRP A 31 -7.38 -0.02 7.62
N ALA A 32 -8.35 -0.85 7.25
CA ALA A 32 -8.34 -1.56 5.97
C ALA A 32 -8.31 -0.60 4.77
N ARG A 33 -9.08 0.49 4.83
CA ARG A 33 -9.05 1.55 3.80
C ARG A 33 -7.70 2.25 3.75
N PHE A 34 -7.06 2.49 4.90
CA PHE A 34 -5.71 3.03 4.97
C PHE A 34 -4.69 2.08 4.32
N LEU A 35 -4.73 0.77 4.60
CA LEU A 35 -3.88 -0.22 3.93
C LEU A 35 -4.06 -0.22 2.40
N MET A 36 -5.31 -0.18 1.93
CA MET A 36 -5.62 -0.06 0.49
C MET A 36 -5.04 1.20 -0.13
N SER A 37 -5.09 2.31 0.60
CA SER A 37 -4.51 3.55 0.13
C SER A 37 -2.97 3.47 0.00
N LEU A 38 -2.28 2.73 0.86
CA LEU A 38 -0.83 2.54 0.77
C LEU A 38 -0.44 1.69 -0.45
N LEU A 39 -1.24 0.67 -0.79
CA LEU A 39 -1.00 -0.17 -1.98
C LEU A 39 -1.05 0.60 -3.30
N HIS A 40 -1.82 1.69 -3.35
CA HIS A 40 -2.11 2.38 -4.60
C HIS A 40 -1.48 3.76 -4.74
N ARG A 41 -0.90 4.31 -3.68
CA ARG A 41 -0.35 5.68 -3.66
C ARG A 41 1.14 5.79 -4.00
N HIS A 42 1.81 4.72 -4.43
CA HIS A 42 3.22 4.81 -4.84
C HIS A 42 3.37 5.28 -6.30
N PRO A 43 4.44 6.02 -6.64
CA PRO A 43 4.59 6.70 -7.94
C PRO A 43 4.39 5.81 -9.15
N ALA A 44 5.00 4.62 -9.19
CA ALA A 44 4.85 3.70 -10.32
C ALA A 44 3.40 3.23 -10.53
N ARG A 45 2.62 3.04 -9.45
CA ARG A 45 1.20 2.66 -9.57
C ARG A 45 0.35 3.81 -10.09
N ILE A 46 0.64 5.03 -9.65
CA ILE A 46 -0.02 6.23 -10.15
C ILE A 46 0.29 6.42 -11.65
N ALA A 47 1.53 6.20 -12.07
CA ALA A 47 1.92 6.26 -13.48
C ALA A 47 1.15 5.24 -14.34
N LEU A 48 1.05 3.99 -13.87
CA LEU A 48 0.27 2.94 -14.54
C LEU A 48 -1.22 3.29 -14.65
N LEU A 49 -1.81 3.82 -13.57
CA LEU A 49 -3.21 4.24 -13.58
C LEU A 49 -3.43 5.44 -14.52
N ARG A 50 -2.48 6.39 -14.57
CA ARG A 50 -2.53 7.52 -15.50
C ARG A 50 -2.48 7.05 -16.95
N GLN A 51 -1.61 6.11 -17.28
CA GLN A 51 -1.54 5.50 -18.60
C GLN A 51 -2.85 4.78 -18.96
N ALA A 52 -3.43 4.04 -18.02
CA ALA A 52 -4.72 3.40 -18.22
C ALA A 52 -5.85 4.42 -18.47
N VAL A 53 -5.86 5.56 -17.75
CA VAL A 53 -6.82 6.64 -18.01
C VAL A 53 -6.61 7.25 -19.39
N GLU A 54 -5.36 7.49 -19.79
CA GLU A 54 -5.03 8.03 -21.10
C GLU A 54 -5.53 7.15 -22.25
N LEU A 55 -5.31 5.84 -22.16
CA LEU A 55 -5.75 4.86 -23.16
C LEU A 55 -7.29 4.77 -23.30
N ASN A 56 -8.04 5.13 -22.26
CA ASN A 56 -9.51 5.06 -22.24
C ASN A 56 -10.17 6.46 -22.27
N MET A 57 -9.38 7.51 -22.55
CA MET A 57 -9.86 8.88 -22.43
C MET A 57 -10.87 9.23 -23.52
N ASP A 58 -10.73 8.67 -24.73
CA ASP A 58 -11.59 9.02 -25.85
C ASP A 58 -13.03 8.56 -25.66
N GLU A 59 -13.25 7.38 -25.08
CA GLU A 59 -14.58 6.91 -24.67
C GLU A 59 -15.21 7.84 -23.61
N THR A 60 -14.39 8.29 -22.65
CA THR A 60 -14.84 9.22 -21.62
C THR A 60 -15.22 10.57 -22.21
N VAL A 61 -14.40 11.10 -23.13
CA VAL A 61 -14.67 12.36 -23.84
C VAL A 61 -15.96 12.26 -24.64
N GLU A 62 -16.18 11.15 -25.34
CA GLU A 62 -17.41 10.97 -26.12
C GLU A 62 -18.66 10.89 -25.23
N SER A 63 -18.56 10.24 -24.06
CA SER A 63 -19.66 10.25 -23.08
C SER A 63 -19.98 11.66 -22.56
N VAL A 64 -18.95 12.50 -22.32
CA VAL A 64 -19.14 13.90 -21.90
C VAL A 64 -19.70 14.75 -23.05
N ARG A 65 -19.29 14.52 -24.30
CA ARG A 65 -19.78 15.24 -25.50
C ARG A 65 -21.31 15.26 -25.55
N GLN A 66 -21.91 14.09 -25.33
CA GLN A 66 -23.37 13.91 -25.38
C GLN A 66 -24.11 14.68 -24.27
N GLN A 67 -23.45 14.88 -23.12
CA GLN A 67 -24.04 15.54 -21.94
C GLN A 67 -23.64 17.01 -21.84
N TYR A 68 -22.71 17.47 -22.68
CA TYR A 68 -22.11 18.79 -22.58
C TYR A 68 -23.13 19.94 -22.56
N PRO A 69 -24.17 19.98 -23.43
CA PRO A 69 -25.17 21.06 -23.39
C PRO A 69 -25.87 21.22 -22.04
N SER A 70 -25.99 20.14 -21.27
CA SER A 70 -26.63 20.14 -19.95
C SER A 70 -25.65 20.33 -18.79
N LEU A 71 -24.36 20.03 -19.00
CA LEU A 71 -23.31 20.16 -17.98
C LEU A 71 -22.55 21.49 -18.07
N ARG A 72 -22.64 22.19 -19.20
CA ARG A 72 -21.93 23.44 -19.47
C ARG A 72 -22.28 24.51 -18.42
N GLY A 73 -21.27 24.98 -17.70
CA GLY A 73 -21.37 26.12 -16.79
C GLY A 73 -21.50 27.45 -17.54
N LYS A 74 -21.83 28.51 -16.81
CA LYS A 74 -21.99 29.86 -17.38
C LYS A 74 -20.72 30.39 -18.06
N ASP A 75 -19.56 29.97 -17.58
CA ASP A 75 -18.23 30.43 -18.03
C ASP A 75 -17.55 29.43 -19.00
N ASP A 76 -18.20 28.30 -19.32
CA ASP A 76 -17.64 27.29 -20.21
C ASP A 76 -17.88 27.65 -21.71
N PRO A 77 -16.97 27.29 -22.63
CA PRO A 77 -17.09 27.59 -24.06
C PRO A 77 -18.39 27.09 -24.70
N GLU A 78 -18.90 27.74 -25.73
CA GLU A 78 -20.13 27.25 -26.39
C GLU A 78 -19.90 25.92 -27.13
N SER A 79 -18.70 25.73 -27.70
CA SER A 79 -18.33 24.50 -28.39
C SER A 79 -17.69 23.48 -27.46
N PHE A 80 -18.06 22.21 -27.64
CA PHE A 80 -17.47 21.10 -26.89
C PHE A 80 -15.99 20.92 -27.22
N GLU A 81 -15.61 21.14 -28.48
CA GLU A 81 -14.25 21.05 -28.99
C GLU A 81 -13.32 22.02 -28.26
N GLU A 82 -13.75 23.27 -28.09
CA GLU A 82 -12.99 24.28 -27.34
C GLU A 82 -12.94 23.96 -25.84
N TYR A 83 -14.04 23.46 -25.27
CA TYR A 83 -14.06 23.00 -23.89
C TYR A 83 -13.04 21.88 -23.65
N ILE A 84 -13.01 20.84 -24.49
CA ILE A 84 -12.06 19.73 -24.33
C ILE A 84 -10.62 20.19 -24.56
N ALA A 85 -10.34 21.02 -25.57
CA ALA A 85 -9.01 21.57 -25.79
C ALA A 85 -8.46 22.28 -24.54
N ASN A 86 -9.32 22.99 -23.81
CA ASN A 86 -8.96 23.76 -22.61
C ASN A 86 -9.05 22.95 -21.29
N SER A 87 -9.66 21.76 -21.29
CA SER A 87 -9.97 21.02 -20.06
C SER A 87 -9.48 19.57 -20.03
N ARG A 88 -8.96 19.01 -21.14
CA ARG A 88 -8.60 17.58 -21.23
C ARG A 88 -7.69 17.12 -20.09
N GLY A 89 -6.63 17.86 -19.76
CA GLY A 89 -5.75 17.52 -18.64
C GLY A 89 -6.47 17.51 -17.29
N ARG A 90 -7.33 18.50 -17.02
CA ARG A 90 -8.15 18.56 -15.79
C ARG A 90 -9.16 17.41 -15.72
N LEU A 91 -9.75 17.04 -16.86
CA LEU A 91 -10.65 15.88 -16.96
C LEU A 91 -9.90 14.58 -16.67
N GLN A 92 -8.70 14.40 -17.22
CA GLN A 92 -7.85 13.24 -16.95
C GLN A 92 -7.52 13.12 -15.45
N ASP A 93 -7.10 14.22 -14.81
CA ASP A 93 -6.81 14.22 -13.37
C ASP A 93 -8.07 13.93 -12.54
N GLY A 94 -9.23 14.45 -12.95
CA GLY A 94 -10.52 14.13 -12.32
C GLY A 94 -10.89 12.65 -12.42
N VAL A 95 -10.73 12.05 -13.60
CA VAL A 95 -10.98 10.62 -13.83
C VAL A 95 -10.02 9.77 -13.00
N LEU A 96 -8.73 10.12 -12.96
CA LEU A 96 -7.73 9.43 -12.15
C LEU A 96 -8.08 9.49 -10.65
N ALA A 97 -8.50 10.65 -10.14
CA ALA A 97 -8.91 10.81 -8.75
C ALA A 97 -10.15 9.97 -8.40
N LEU A 98 -11.13 9.90 -9.30
CA LEU A 98 -12.31 9.05 -9.13
C LEU A 98 -11.94 7.57 -9.15
N LEU A 99 -11.08 7.15 -10.09
CA LEU A 99 -10.60 5.78 -10.18
C LEU A 99 -9.86 5.35 -8.91
N LEU A 100 -8.94 6.18 -8.42
CA LEU A 100 -8.22 5.93 -7.16
C LEU A 100 -9.17 5.79 -5.99
N THR A 101 -10.16 6.69 -5.89
CA THR A 101 -11.18 6.64 -4.82
C THR A 101 -11.96 5.33 -4.89
N ARG A 102 -12.42 4.91 -6.08
CA ARG A 102 -13.14 3.63 -6.26
C ARG A 102 -12.29 2.41 -5.90
N ILE A 103 -11.00 2.44 -6.22
CA ILE A 103 -10.08 1.35 -5.88
C ILE A 103 -9.87 1.25 -4.37
N VAL A 104 -9.61 2.39 -3.71
CA VAL A 104 -9.42 2.45 -2.24
C VAL A 104 -10.70 2.07 -1.50
N ASP A 105 -11.85 2.38 -2.08
CA ASP A 105 -13.18 2.16 -1.48
C ASP A 105 -13.83 0.86 -1.93
N SER A 106 -13.05 -0.02 -2.56
CA SER A 106 -13.54 -1.29 -3.05
C SER A 106 -14.04 -2.16 -1.89
N GLU A 107 -15.36 -2.30 -1.76
CA GLU A 107 -15.99 -3.14 -0.73
C GLU A 107 -15.50 -4.59 -0.82
N LYS A 108 -15.33 -5.11 -2.05
CA LYS A 108 -14.82 -6.47 -2.27
C LYS A 108 -13.44 -6.66 -1.63
N VAL A 109 -12.51 -5.74 -1.87
CA VAL A 109 -11.15 -5.87 -1.34
C VAL A 109 -11.10 -5.52 0.15
N GLY A 110 -11.84 -4.49 0.57
CA GLY A 110 -11.97 -4.12 1.98
C GLY A 110 -12.53 -5.26 2.84
N ASN A 111 -13.61 -5.92 2.40
CA ASN A 111 -14.17 -7.08 3.08
C ASN A 111 -13.20 -8.27 3.09
N ALA A 112 -12.43 -8.48 2.02
CA ALA A 112 -11.41 -9.52 1.98
C ALA A 112 -10.28 -9.27 3.01
N LEU A 113 -9.87 -8.02 3.20
CA LEU A 113 -8.89 -7.64 4.23
C LEU A 113 -9.46 -7.80 5.64
N LEU A 114 -10.71 -7.37 5.87
CA LEU A 114 -11.39 -7.52 7.15
C LEU A 114 -11.65 -8.98 7.54
N ALA A 115 -11.71 -9.89 6.57
CA ALA A 115 -11.85 -11.33 6.80
C ALA A 115 -10.53 -12.04 7.12
N MET A 116 -9.38 -11.36 7.05
CA MET A 116 -8.10 -11.93 7.46
C MET A 116 -7.96 -11.95 8.98
N THR A 117 -7.15 -12.88 9.49
CA THR A 117 -6.70 -12.85 10.88
C THR A 117 -5.67 -11.75 11.04
N TRP A 118 -5.93 -10.81 11.94
CA TRP A 118 -5.03 -9.69 12.23
C TRP A 118 -4.27 -9.93 13.53
N ALA A 119 -3.04 -9.45 13.58
CA ALA A 119 -2.27 -9.35 14.81
C ALA A 119 -1.34 -8.13 14.78
N VAL A 120 -0.92 -7.72 15.97
CA VAL A 120 0.13 -6.74 16.17
C VAL A 120 1.26 -7.44 16.88
N GLY A 121 2.47 -7.35 16.32
CA GLY A 121 3.67 -7.89 16.94
C GLY A 121 4.58 -6.77 17.42
N ALA A 122 5.35 -7.05 18.48
CA ALA A 122 6.34 -6.15 19.01
C ALA A 122 7.72 -6.81 19.01
N ALA A 123 8.72 -6.04 18.63
CA ALA A 123 10.13 -6.42 18.65
C ALA A 123 10.86 -5.57 19.70
N GLN A 124 10.57 -5.85 20.97
CA GLN A 124 11.22 -5.18 22.08
C GLN A 124 12.62 -5.75 22.32
N ARG A 125 13.54 -4.91 22.80
CA ARG A 125 14.93 -5.30 23.16
C ARG A 125 15.75 -5.90 22.01
N THR A 126 15.37 -5.60 20.77
CA THR A 126 16.10 -6.01 19.57
C THR A 126 17.26 -5.07 19.26
N ARG A 127 18.26 -5.61 18.56
CA ARG A 127 19.41 -4.83 18.09
C ARG A 127 19.01 -3.85 16.99
N PHE A 128 18.03 -4.24 16.17
CA PHE A 128 17.58 -3.48 15.00
C PHE A 128 16.15 -2.97 15.19
N ARG A 129 15.76 -2.04 14.33
CA ARG A 129 14.41 -1.45 14.29
C ARG A 129 13.75 -1.74 12.95
N PHE A 130 12.43 -1.71 12.91
CA PHE A 130 11.73 -1.75 11.63
C PHE A 130 12.03 -0.48 10.82
N LEU A 131 12.19 -0.67 9.52
CA LEU A 131 12.32 0.38 8.51
C LEU A 131 10.97 0.62 7.84
N THR A 132 10.82 1.77 7.19
CA THR A 132 9.69 2.06 6.29
C THR A 132 10.21 2.65 4.98
N SER A 133 9.35 2.85 3.99
CA SER A 133 9.74 3.39 2.68
C SER A 133 8.57 4.07 1.97
N ASP A 134 8.82 4.55 0.76
CA ASP A 134 7.81 4.96 -0.23
C ASP A 134 6.85 3.82 -0.63
N ARG A 135 7.21 2.57 -0.31
CA ARG A 135 6.35 1.39 -0.43
C ARG A 135 6.37 0.62 0.90
N PRO A 136 5.60 1.04 1.92
CA PRO A 136 5.75 0.50 3.28
C PRO A 136 4.96 -0.78 3.55
N LEU A 137 4.02 -1.15 2.66
CA LEU A 137 3.16 -2.31 2.85
C LEU A 137 3.69 -3.52 2.08
N MET A 138 4.13 -4.54 2.80
CA MET A 138 4.55 -5.82 2.22
C MET A 138 3.32 -6.68 1.92
N THR A 139 3.29 -7.38 0.79
CA THR A 139 2.21 -8.33 0.43
C THR A 139 2.75 -9.62 -0.16
N SER A 140 2.26 -10.78 0.28
CA SER A 140 2.55 -12.07 -0.38
C SER A 140 1.42 -12.49 -1.32
N ASN A 141 1.79 -13.20 -2.41
CA ASN A 141 0.91 -14.02 -3.27
C ASN A 141 -0.40 -13.37 -3.80
N GLY A 142 -0.61 -12.07 -3.63
CA GLY A 142 -1.84 -11.34 -3.95
C GLY A 142 -2.99 -11.61 -2.95
N LEU A 143 -3.82 -10.60 -2.68
CA LEU A 143 -4.86 -10.64 -1.63
C LEU A 143 -5.92 -11.76 -1.77
N GLY A 144 -6.11 -12.30 -2.97
CA GLY A 144 -7.05 -13.39 -3.25
C GLY A 144 -6.49 -14.79 -2.95
N HIS A 145 -5.18 -14.92 -2.76
CA HIS A 145 -4.53 -16.22 -2.59
C HIS A 145 -4.67 -16.75 -1.16
N ARG A 146 -4.73 -18.07 -1.00
CA ARG A 146 -4.90 -18.72 0.32
C ARG A 146 -3.72 -18.44 1.26
N GLU A 147 -2.52 -18.33 0.72
CA GLU A 147 -1.28 -17.97 1.43
C GLU A 147 -0.99 -16.47 1.42
N SER A 148 -2.02 -15.63 1.30
CA SER A 148 -1.85 -14.18 1.30
C SER A 148 -1.67 -13.65 2.70
N LEU A 149 -0.69 -12.77 2.82
CA LEU A 149 -0.44 -11.97 4.00
C LEU A 149 -0.05 -10.54 3.62
N LEU A 150 -0.27 -9.63 4.56
CA LEU A 150 0.28 -8.28 4.55
C LEU A 150 1.05 -8.02 5.83
N VAL A 151 2.16 -7.29 5.73
CA VAL A 151 2.88 -6.77 6.88
C VAL A 151 3.15 -5.29 6.70
N LEU A 152 2.90 -4.51 7.75
CA LEU A 152 3.18 -3.08 7.81
C LEU A 152 3.94 -2.76 9.09
N PRO A 153 5.17 -2.25 9.01
CA PRO A 153 5.80 -1.54 10.11
C PRO A 153 4.93 -0.36 10.57
N ILE A 154 4.51 -0.37 11.83
CA ILE A 154 3.66 0.69 12.42
C ILE A 154 4.41 1.55 13.45
N SER A 155 5.60 1.10 13.87
CA SER A 155 6.57 1.86 14.65
C SER A 155 7.97 1.26 14.46
N PRO A 156 9.05 1.89 14.95
CA PRO A 156 10.38 1.27 14.96
C PRO A 156 10.45 -0.08 15.68
N GLN A 157 9.46 -0.42 16.53
CA GLN A 157 9.46 -1.62 17.38
C GLN A 157 8.19 -2.46 17.22
N SER A 158 7.29 -2.11 16.29
CA SER A 158 6.00 -2.76 16.16
C SER A 158 5.59 -2.89 14.71
N TYR A 159 4.93 -4.00 14.40
CA TYR A 159 4.37 -4.25 13.07
C TYR A 159 2.92 -4.73 13.20
N PHE A 160 2.12 -4.38 12.20
CA PHE A 160 0.82 -4.96 11.94
C PHE A 160 0.98 -6.10 10.93
N ILE A 161 0.26 -7.20 11.13
CA ILE A 161 0.16 -8.30 10.18
C ILE A 161 -1.29 -8.71 9.97
N ALA A 162 -1.67 -8.97 8.72
CA ALA A 162 -2.93 -9.58 8.34
C ALA A 162 -2.65 -10.81 7.47
N ALA A 163 -3.21 -11.97 7.80
CA ALA A 163 -3.03 -13.18 7.01
C ALA A 163 -4.33 -13.97 6.92
N ARG A 164 -4.53 -14.71 5.82
CA ARG A 164 -5.68 -15.61 5.70
C ARG A 164 -5.57 -16.87 6.56
N ARG A 165 -4.35 -17.29 6.85
CA ARG A 165 -4.05 -18.46 7.67
C ARG A 165 -3.59 -18.01 9.05
N THR A 166 -4.23 -18.53 10.09
CA THR A 166 -3.82 -18.28 11.47
C THR A 166 -2.41 -18.82 11.72
N GLU A 167 -2.03 -19.92 11.07
CA GLU A 167 -0.69 -20.51 11.14
C GLU A 167 0.41 -19.55 10.69
N THR A 168 0.09 -18.66 9.74
CA THR A 168 1.01 -17.61 9.29
C THR A 168 1.27 -16.60 10.41
N ILE A 169 0.22 -16.21 11.15
CA ILE A 169 0.33 -15.30 12.30
C ILE A 169 1.15 -15.97 13.41
N GLU A 170 0.88 -17.24 13.71
CA GLU A 170 1.63 -17.99 14.73
C GLU A 170 3.10 -18.14 14.37
N THR A 171 3.42 -18.34 13.09
CA THR A 171 4.82 -18.39 12.63
C THR A 171 5.53 -17.07 12.94
N PHE A 172 4.91 -15.92 12.68
CA PHE A 172 5.50 -14.62 13.03
C PHE A 172 5.69 -14.45 14.54
N ARG A 173 4.77 -14.97 15.37
CA ARG A 173 4.87 -14.92 16.84
C ARG A 173 5.99 -15.81 17.40
N LEU A 174 6.21 -16.97 16.80
CA LEU A 174 7.20 -17.96 17.26
C LEU A 174 8.64 -17.66 16.80
N ASN A 175 8.81 -16.83 15.77
CA ASN A 175 10.13 -16.43 15.29
C ASN A 175 10.85 -15.49 16.26
N LYS A 176 12.18 -15.48 16.21
CA LYS A 176 12.96 -14.51 17.00
C LYS A 176 12.65 -13.10 16.48
N PRO A 177 12.52 -12.11 17.37
CA PRO A 177 12.22 -10.73 16.95
C PRO A 177 13.21 -10.16 15.92
N ASP A 178 14.50 -10.46 16.04
CA ASP A 178 15.52 -10.01 15.08
C ASP A 178 15.32 -10.63 13.68
N ASP A 179 14.87 -11.90 13.60
CA ASP A 179 14.59 -12.57 12.32
C ASP A 179 13.38 -11.93 11.63
N VAL A 180 12.33 -11.60 12.41
CA VAL A 180 11.15 -10.87 11.89
C VAL A 180 11.55 -9.49 11.38
N ILE A 181 12.34 -8.73 12.14
CA ILE A 181 12.84 -7.42 11.71
C ILE A 181 13.65 -7.56 10.43
N ALA A 182 14.59 -8.50 10.37
CA ALA A 182 15.44 -8.70 9.22
C ALA A 182 14.63 -9.01 7.96
N GLY A 183 13.65 -9.93 8.06
CA GLY A 183 12.77 -10.28 6.95
C GLY A 183 11.89 -9.14 6.47
N VAL A 184 11.23 -8.44 7.39
CA VAL A 184 10.38 -7.29 7.05
C VAL A 184 11.20 -6.16 6.44
N ASN A 185 12.34 -5.82 7.04
CA ASN A 185 13.23 -4.78 6.52
C ASN A 185 13.82 -5.15 5.16
N HIS A 186 14.14 -6.42 4.95
CA HIS A 186 14.59 -6.92 3.66
C HIS A 186 13.54 -6.64 2.59
N ALA A 187 12.27 -6.99 2.86
CA ALA A 187 11.18 -6.72 1.96
C ALA A 187 10.98 -5.22 1.70
N ILE A 188 10.99 -4.39 2.75
CA ILE A 188 10.87 -2.93 2.66
C ILE A 188 11.95 -2.32 1.77
N CYS A 189 13.22 -2.70 1.96
CA CYS A 189 14.32 -2.19 1.16
C CYS A 189 14.23 -2.62 -0.31
N LEU A 190 13.90 -3.88 -0.55
CA LEU A 190 13.79 -4.43 -1.91
C LEU A 190 12.63 -3.81 -2.69
N GLN A 191 11.52 -3.53 -2.01
CA GLN A 191 10.34 -2.98 -2.68
C GLN A 191 10.36 -1.47 -2.85
N ALA A 192 11.09 -0.74 -2.00
CA ALA A 192 11.29 0.69 -2.11
C ALA A 192 11.77 1.11 -3.51
N GLU A 193 11.36 2.27 -3.99
CA GLU A 193 11.83 2.83 -5.27
C GLU A 193 12.79 3.99 -5.04
N GLU A 194 12.43 4.92 -4.15
CA GLU A 194 13.18 6.17 -3.97
C GLU A 194 13.95 6.20 -2.66
N PHE A 195 13.31 5.80 -1.55
CA PHE A 195 13.90 5.99 -0.22
C PHE A 195 13.47 4.93 0.79
N VAL A 196 14.32 4.72 1.78
CA VAL A 196 14.03 3.97 3.00
C VAL A 196 14.29 4.87 4.20
N ILE A 197 13.40 4.83 5.17
CA ILE A 197 13.48 5.62 6.41
C ILE A 197 13.71 4.67 7.58
N GLY A 198 14.75 4.96 8.35
CA GLY A 198 15.06 4.31 9.62
C GLY A 198 14.87 5.25 10.80
N HIS A 199 14.91 4.69 12.02
CA HIS A 199 14.93 5.48 13.25
C HIS A 199 16.25 6.23 13.43
N ASP A 200 17.35 5.62 12.99
CA ASP A 200 18.72 6.10 13.02
C ASP A 200 19.51 5.51 11.83
N GLU A 201 20.82 5.77 11.78
CA GLU A 201 21.71 5.29 10.71
C GLU A 201 22.33 3.91 10.97
N ALA A 202 21.99 3.22 12.07
CA ALA A 202 22.63 1.94 12.44
C ALA A 202 22.44 0.85 11.38
N GLN A 203 21.39 0.97 10.56
CA GLN A 203 21.05 0.04 9.48
C GLN A 203 21.42 0.57 8.09
N LYS A 204 22.20 1.65 7.96
CA LYS A 204 22.54 2.26 6.66
C LYS A 204 23.15 1.26 5.67
N ARG A 205 24.16 0.49 6.10
CA ARG A 205 24.80 -0.53 5.24
C ARG A 205 23.81 -1.62 4.78
N PHE A 206 22.84 -1.97 5.62
CA PHE A 206 21.81 -2.95 5.26
C PHE A 206 20.92 -2.41 4.13
N VAL A 207 20.57 -1.12 4.19
CA VAL A 207 19.76 -0.40 3.19
C VAL A 207 20.55 -0.24 1.88
N ASP A 208 21.77 0.27 1.94
CA ASP A 208 22.63 0.51 0.76
C ASP A 208 22.78 -0.75 -0.10
N ASN A 209 22.86 -1.92 0.54
CA ASN A 209 23.01 -3.19 -0.17
C ASN A 209 21.72 -3.71 -0.84
N ARG A 210 20.54 -3.17 -0.50
CA ARG A 210 19.23 -3.76 -0.85
C ARG A 210 18.26 -2.82 -1.54
N LEU A 211 18.40 -1.50 -1.38
CA LEU A 211 17.47 -0.51 -1.91
C LEU A 211 17.16 -0.78 -3.40
N GLY A 212 15.87 -0.80 -3.75
CA GLY A 212 15.41 -0.87 -5.15
C GLY A 212 15.56 -2.23 -5.83
N GLY A 213 15.99 -3.26 -5.11
CA GLY A 213 16.45 -4.49 -5.75
C GLY A 213 17.83 -4.31 -6.37
N SER A 214 18.74 -3.71 -5.59
CA SER A 214 20.18 -3.58 -5.86
C SER A 214 20.75 -4.80 -6.60
N PRO A 215 21.80 -4.66 -7.44
CA PRO A 215 22.42 -5.80 -8.12
C PRO A 215 22.80 -6.98 -7.21
N LEU A 216 23.02 -6.71 -5.91
CA LEU A 216 23.29 -7.74 -4.89
C LEU A 216 22.06 -8.57 -4.51
N HIS A 217 20.86 -8.01 -4.68
CA HIS A 217 19.57 -8.63 -4.37
C HIS A 217 18.52 -8.20 -5.43
N PRO A 218 18.59 -8.75 -6.66
CA PRO A 218 17.67 -8.36 -7.73
C PRO A 218 16.25 -8.79 -7.40
N VAL A 219 15.28 -7.98 -7.85
CA VAL A 219 13.86 -8.28 -7.65
C VAL A 219 13.13 -8.30 -8.98
N VAL A 220 12.37 -9.37 -9.23
CA VAL A 220 11.45 -9.44 -10.36
C VAL A 220 10.15 -8.75 -9.96
N ARG A 221 9.79 -7.70 -10.71
CA ARG A 221 8.53 -6.98 -10.56
C ARG A 221 7.55 -7.49 -11.61
N ASP A 222 6.27 -7.63 -11.25
CA ASP A 222 5.23 -7.92 -12.24
C ASP A 222 5.02 -6.72 -13.19
N SER A 223 4.18 -6.90 -14.22
CA SER A 223 3.81 -5.82 -15.16
C SER A 223 3.15 -4.60 -14.49
N ARG A 224 2.79 -4.70 -13.21
CA ARG A 224 2.20 -3.63 -12.39
C ARG A 224 3.20 -3.05 -11.39
N GLY A 225 4.47 -3.44 -11.48
CA GLY A 225 5.54 -3.00 -10.60
C GLY A 225 5.49 -3.61 -9.19
N SER A 226 4.58 -4.55 -8.93
CA SER A 226 4.41 -5.21 -7.64
C SER A 226 5.45 -6.33 -7.46
N ILE A 227 5.87 -6.52 -6.21
CA ILE A 227 6.78 -7.60 -5.81
C ILE A 227 5.96 -8.62 -5.04
N PHE A 228 5.99 -9.87 -5.49
CA PHE A 228 5.33 -10.99 -4.83
C PHE A 228 6.36 -11.81 -4.08
N TRP A 229 6.17 -11.93 -2.78
CA TRP A 229 6.97 -12.83 -1.95
C TRP A 229 6.36 -14.22 -2.02
N GLU A 230 7.04 -15.16 -2.69
CA GLU A 230 6.59 -16.55 -2.84
C GLU A 230 6.47 -17.26 -1.48
N ASN A 231 7.34 -16.93 -0.51
CA ASN A 231 7.29 -17.50 0.83
C ASN A 231 7.88 -16.57 1.92
N PRO A 232 7.05 -15.79 2.64
CA PRO A 232 7.52 -14.96 3.75
C PRO A 232 7.94 -15.77 4.99
N HIS A 233 7.75 -17.09 5.00
CA HIS A 233 8.22 -17.99 6.06
C HIS A 233 9.64 -18.51 5.82
N LYS A 234 10.16 -18.39 4.60
CA LYS A 234 11.58 -18.62 4.30
C LYS A 234 12.28 -17.26 4.38
N PHE A 235 12.58 -16.84 5.60
CA PHE A 235 13.60 -15.82 5.81
C PHE A 235 14.88 -16.37 5.20
N ASP A 236 15.32 -15.77 4.10
CA ASP A 236 16.40 -16.27 3.26
C ASP A 236 17.67 -16.49 4.12
N PRO A 237 18.35 -17.65 4.04
CA PRO A 237 19.58 -17.94 4.81
C PRO A 237 20.76 -16.98 4.58
N TRP A 238 20.62 -15.96 3.71
CA TRP A 238 21.64 -14.94 3.44
C TRP A 238 21.58 -13.73 4.38
N ILE A 239 20.97 -13.88 5.56
CA ILE A 239 21.23 -13.01 6.71
C ILE A 239 22.52 -13.53 7.36
N PRO A 240 23.67 -12.86 7.20
CA PRO A 240 24.90 -13.26 7.88
C PRO A 240 24.77 -13.15 9.40
#